data_AF-A0A2E2HDF2-F1
#
_entry.id   AF-A0A2E2HDF2-F1
#
_cell.length_a   1.000
_cell.length_b   1.000
_cell.length_c   1.000
_cell.angle_alpha   90.00
_cell.angle_beta   90.00
_cell.angle_gamma   90.00
#
_symmetry.space_group_name_H-M   'P 1'
#
loop_
_entity.id
_entity.type
_entity.pdbx_description
1 polymer ?
#
loop_
_entity_poly.entity_id
_entity_poly.type
_entity_poly.pdbx_seq_one_letter_code
_entity_poly.pdbx_strand_id
1 'polypeptide(L)' 'MGSFASFADFISMGGYAVYVWSAYAFFALVLLVNIWQPLMARKKYFRQQLKREQVQAERARAQQEHEEMRNGNAT' A
#
# COMPACT_ATOMS: atom_id res chain seq x y z
N MET A 1 -45.54 25.72 8.53
CA MET A 1 -44.54 24.89 9.24
C MET A 1 -44.04 23.81 8.27
N GLY A 2 -42.99 24.09 7.52
CA GLY A 2 -42.31 23.12 6.65
C GLY A 2 -40.81 23.46 6.72
N SER A 3 -40.01 22.62 7.35
CA SER A 3 -39.30 21.48 6.76
C SER A 3 -37.84 21.85 6.48
N PHE A 4 -37.05 22.02 7.55
CA PHE A 4 -35.58 21.95 7.51
C PHE A 4 -35.11 20.51 7.80
N ALA A 5 -35.77 19.51 7.20
CA ALA A 5 -35.55 18.10 7.51
C ALA A 5 -34.64 17.41 6.49
N SER A 6 -33.89 18.16 5.68
CA SER A 6 -33.09 17.60 4.60
C SER A 6 -31.63 18.07 4.65
N PHE A 7 -30.71 17.13 4.40
CA PHE A 7 -29.28 17.37 4.20
C PHE A 7 -29.02 18.45 3.12
N ALA A 8 -29.95 18.59 2.16
CA ALA A 8 -29.92 19.62 1.14
C ALA A 8 -30.10 21.06 1.69
N ASP A 9 -30.92 21.27 2.73
CA ASP A 9 -31.09 22.58 3.37
C ASP A 9 -29.87 22.96 4.20
N PHE A 10 -29.20 21.98 4.81
CA PHE A 10 -27.94 22.21 5.54
C PHE A 10 -26.79 22.64 4.61
N ILE A 11 -26.76 22.11 3.39
CA ILE A 11 -25.82 22.55 2.34
C ILE A 11 -26.25 23.91 1.75
N SER A 12 -27.56 24.19 1.70
CA SER A 12 -28.13 25.37 1.03
C SER A 12 -28.38 26.58 1.93
N MET A 13 -28.15 26.49 3.25
CA MET A 13 -28.34 27.61 4.22
C MET A 13 -27.44 28.84 4.00
N GLY A 14 -26.69 28.92 2.89
CA GLY A 14 -25.93 30.10 2.51
C GLY A 14 -24.49 29.82 2.08
N GLY A 15 -24.22 28.70 1.40
CA GLY A 15 -22.92 28.41 0.78
C GLY A 15 -21.77 28.07 1.73
N TYR A 16 -21.84 28.45 3.02
CA TYR A 16 -20.81 28.20 4.04
C TYR A 16 -20.48 26.71 4.23
N ALA A 17 -21.47 25.84 4.15
CA ALA A 17 -21.25 24.40 4.25
C ALA A 17 -20.29 23.89 3.17
N VAL A 18 -20.42 24.36 1.92
CA VAL A 18 -19.55 23.96 0.82
C VAL A 18 -18.10 24.34 1.11
N TYR A 19 -17.85 25.56 1.62
CA TYR A 19 -16.49 26.01 1.96
C TYR A 19 -15.85 25.18 3.08
N VAL A 20 -16.61 24.87 4.13
CA VAL A 20 -16.12 24.08 5.27
C VAL A 20 -15.81 22.65 4.83
N TRP A 21 -16.73 22.02 4.11
CA TRP A 21 -16.53 20.66 3.59
C TRP A 21 -15.40 20.60 2.56
N SER A 22 -15.22 21.60 1.69
CA SER A 22 -14.09 21.66 0.77
C SER A 22 -12.75 21.79 1.52
N ALA A 23 -12.67 22.59 2.58
CA ALA A 23 -11.46 22.68 3.40
C ALA A 23 -11.12 21.35 4.07
N TYR A 24 -12.12 20.66 4.65
CA TYR A 24 -11.94 19.33 5.21
C TYR A 24 -11.57 18.29 4.16
N ALA A 25 -12.19 18.32 2.99
CA ALA A 25 -11.87 17.42 1.89
C ALA A 25 -10.44 17.64 1.39
N PHE A 26 -9.99 18.90 1.29
CA PHE A 26 -8.63 19.23 0.89
C PHE A 26 -7.61 18.76 1.93
N PHE A 27 -7.89 18.98 3.21
CA PHE A 27 -7.06 18.49 4.31
C PHE A 27 -6.98 16.95 4.33
N ALA A 28 -8.13 16.27 4.21
CA ALA A 28 -8.20 14.82 4.13
C ALA A 28 -7.46 14.27 2.90
N LEU A 29 -7.55 14.95 1.76
CA LEU A 29 -6.82 14.60 0.54
C LEU A 29 -5.31 14.68 0.76
N VAL A 30 -4.81 15.77 1.35
CA VAL A 30 -3.38 15.92 1.67
C VAL A 30 -2.92 14.84 2.64
N LEU A 31 -3.70 14.57 3.69
CA LEU A 31 -3.41 13.47 4.62
C LEU A 31 -3.38 12.11 3.93
N LEU A 32 -4.37 11.81 3.09
CA LEU A 32 -4.43 10.56 2.33
C LEU A 32 -3.21 10.42 1.43
N VAL A 33 -2.85 11.45 0.67
CA VAL A 33 -1.65 11.44 -0.19
C VAL A 33 -0.39 11.21 0.65
N ASN A 34 -0.27 11.88 1.79
CA ASN A 34 0.89 11.76 2.68
C ASN A 34 1.00 10.35 3.29
N ILE A 35 -0.12 9.73 3.67
CA ILE A 35 -0.19 8.37 4.24
C ILE A 35 -0.09 7.29 3.16
N TRP A 36 -0.53 7.57 1.93
CA TRP A 36 -0.47 6.63 0.82
C TRP A 36 0.97 6.34 0.39
N GLN A 37 1.85 7.34 0.46
CA GLN A 37 3.28 7.21 0.16
C GLN A 37 3.97 6.08 0.99
N PRO A 38 3.92 6.08 2.34
CA PRO A 38 4.51 5.01 3.15
C PRO A 38 3.77 3.67 3.00
N LEU A 39 2.45 3.68 2.78
CA LEU A 39 1.69 2.44 2.53
C LEU A 39 2.11 1.74 1.24
N MET A 40 2.28 2.49 0.14
CA MET A 40 2.79 1.96 -1.13
C MET A 40 4.23 1.46 -1.00
N ALA A 41 5.08 2.21 -0.29
CA ALA A 41 6.44 1.77 0.00
C ALA A 41 6.45 0.43 0.75
N ARG A 42 5.62 0.28 1.79
CA ARG A 42 5.49 -0.96 2.57
C ARG A 42 5.02 -2.15 1.74
N LYS A 43 4.10 -1.94 0.79
CA LYS A 43 3.66 -2.97 -0.16
C LYS A 43 4.80 -3.41 -1.08
N LYS A 44 5.69 -2.50 -1.46
CA LYS A 44 6.91 -2.81 -2.23
C LYS A 44 7.91 -3.62 -1.42
N TYR A 45 8.06 -3.34 -0.13
CA TYR A 45 8.93 -4.11 0.77
C TYR A 45 8.47 -5.55 0.96
N PHE A 46 7.16 -5.80 1.16
CA PHE A 46 6.64 -7.16 1.29
C PHE A 46 6.89 -8.02 0.03
N ARG A 47 6.72 -7.44 -1.16
CA ARG A 47 6.98 -8.16 -2.43
C ARG A 47 8.46 -8.49 -2.66
N GLN A 48 9.38 -7.71 -2.09
CA GLN A 48 10.81 -7.98 -2.24
C GLN A 48 11.31 -9.10 -1.34
N GLN A 49 10.69 -9.34 -0.18
CA GLN A 49 11.11 -10.42 0.72
C GLN A 49 10.84 -11.80 0.13
N LEU A 50 9.64 -12.01 -0.43
CA LEU A 50 9.27 -13.27 -1.10
C LEU A 50 10.21 -13.66 -2.25
N LYS A 51 10.73 -12.67 -2.98
CA LYS A 51 11.64 -12.92 -4.11
C LYS A 51 13.04 -13.32 -3.65
N ARG A 52 13.46 -12.91 -2.44
CA ARG A 52 14.79 -13.23 -1.90
C ARG A 52 14.87 -14.66 -1.36
N GLU A 53 13.77 -15.17 -0.80
CA GLU A 53 13.71 -16.56 -0.33
C GLU A 53 13.80 -17.56 -1.49
N GLN A 54 13.11 -17.27 -2.60
CA GLN A 54 13.14 -18.12 -3.80
C GLN A 54 14.55 -18.21 -4.41
N VAL A 55 15.25 -17.08 -4.52
CA VAL A 55 16.60 -17.04 -5.10
C VAL A 55 17.63 -17.75 -4.20
N GLN A 56 17.44 -17.75 -2.87
CA GLN A 56 18.34 -18.47 -1.96
C GLN A 56 18.11 -19.99 -2.00
N ALA A 57 16.85 -20.44 -2.08
CA ALA A 57 16.52 -21.86 -2.19
C ALA A 57 17.09 -22.50 -3.47
N GLU A 58 17.05 -21.77 -4.58
CA GLU A 58 17.60 -22.23 -5.86
C GLU A 58 19.13 -22.32 -5.83
N ARG A 59 19.81 -21.34 -5.21
CA ARG A 59 21.27 -21.37 -5.04
C ARG A 59 21.74 -22.51 -4.14
N ALA A 60 21.01 -22.80 -3.07
CA ALA A 60 21.30 -23.93 -2.19
C ALA A 60 21.20 -25.26 -2.94
N ARG A 61 20.18 -25.43 -3.81
CA ARG A 61 20.04 -26.62 -4.66
C ARG A 61 21.16 -26.73 -5.70
N ALA A 62 21.49 -25.63 -6.38
CA ALA A 62 22.57 -25.63 -7.36
C ALA A 62 23.95 -25.90 -6.74
N GLN A 63 24.19 -25.43 -5.51
CA GLN A 63 25.42 -25.72 -4.77
C GLN A 63 25.48 -27.19 -4.31
N GLN A 64 24.35 -27.75 -3.85
CA GLN A 64 24.26 -29.18 -3.52
C GLN A 64 24.52 -30.05 -4.75
N GLU A 65 23.94 -29.72 -5.89
CA GLU A 65 24.15 -30.45 -7.14
C GLU A 65 25.62 -30.40 -7.58
N HIS A 66 26.26 -29.23 -7.46
CA HIS A 66 27.69 -29.09 -7.75
C HIS A 66 28.60 -29.82 -6.75
N GLU A 67 28.22 -29.88 -5.47
CA GLU A 67 28.96 -30.63 -4.46
C GLU A 67 28.77 -32.15 -4.61
N GLU A 68 27.57 -32.62 -4.93
CA GLU A 68 27.31 -34.03 -5.24
C GLU A 68 28.06 -34.47 -6.49
N MET A 69 28.03 -33.67 -7.57
CA MET A 69 28.81 -33.95 -8.78
C MET A 69 30.32 -33.95 -8.52
N ARG A 70 30.83 -33.07 -7.65
CA ARG A 70 32.25 -33.03 -7.29
C ARG A 70 32.67 -34.22 -6.42
N ASN A 71 31.81 -34.67 -5.52
CA ASN A 71 32.07 -35.79 -4.61
C ASN A 71 31.98 -37.16 -5.33
N GLY A 72 30.98 -37.35 -6.19
CA GLY A 72 30.79 -38.61 -6.92
C GLY A 72 31.85 -38.90 -7.98
N ASN A 73 32.62 -37.89 -8.41
CA ASN A 73 33.76 -38.06 -9.32
C ASN A 73 35.09 -38.30 -8.57
N ALA A 74 35.10 -38.24 -7.23
CA ALA A 74 36.28 -38.45 -6.39
C ALA A 74 36.41 -39.89 -5.87
N THR A 75 35.44 -40.76 -6.19
CA THR A 75 35.40 -42.20 -5.87
C THR A 75 35.41 -43.02 -7.14
#